data_AF-A0A352W693-F1
#
_entry.id   AF-A0A352W693-F1
#
_cell.length_a   1.000
_cell.length_b   1.000
_cell.length_c   1.000
_cell.angle_alpha   90.00
_cell.angle_beta   90.00
_cell.angle_gamma   90.00
#
_symmetry.space_group_name_H-M   'P 1'
#
loop_
_entity.id
_entity.type
_entity.pdbx_description
1 polymer ?
#
loop_
_entity_poly.entity_id
_entity_poly.type
_entity_poly.pdbx_seq_one_letter_code
_entity_poly.pdbx_strand_id
1 'polypeptide(L)' 'EMYTLEEHGKEATPLHLQHMIDLAKQEQIKVLFYQEEIDSSQSIAFAEEIGGRTIQLAPLAADYIGNLHNMAMTM' A
#
# COMPACT_ATOMS: atom_id res chain seq x y z
N GLU A 1 5.48 11.60 -4.85
CA GLU A 1 5.31 11.60 -3.38
C GLU A 1 4.73 10.27 -2.93
N MET A 2 4.65 10.01 -1.62
CA MET A 2 3.92 8.86 -1.08
C MET A 2 2.58 9.36 -0.53
N TYR A 3 1.52 8.61 -0.80
CA TYR A 3 0.17 8.90 -0.32
C TYR A 3 -0.31 7.73 0.54
N THR A 4 -1.11 8.06 1.56
CA THR A 4 -1.69 7.08 2.47
C THR A 4 -3.10 6.73 2.00
N LEU A 5 -3.39 5.43 1.84
CA LEU A 5 -4.75 4.95 1.54
C LEU A 5 -5.56 4.75 2.83
N GLU A 6 -4.97 4.09 3.82
CA GLU A 6 -5.60 3.81 5.12
C GLU A 6 -4.85 4.55 6.23
N GLU A 7 -5.56 5.40 6.95
CA GLU A 7 -4.98 6.15 8.06
C GLU A 7 -5.24 5.45 9.39
N HIS A 8 -4.19 5.22 10.18
CA HIS A 8 -4.27 4.62 11.52
C HIS A 8 -4.94 3.23 11.54
N GLY A 9 -4.81 2.45 10.46
CA GLY A 9 -5.41 1.12 10.33
C GLY A 9 -6.93 1.14 10.18
N LYS A 10 -7.51 2.27 9.77
CA LYS A 10 -8.92 2.37 9.41
C LYS A 10 -9.08 2.26 7.91
N GLU A 11 -10.00 1.40 7.50
CA GLU A 11 -10.41 1.29 6.11
C GLU A 11 -10.83 2.66 5.55
N ALA A 12 -10.42 2.91 4.31
CA ALA A 12 -10.82 4.11 3.60
C ALA A 12 -12.33 4.14 3.35
N THR A 13 -12.96 5.30 3.56
CA THR A 13 -14.36 5.49 3.15
C THR A 13 -14.50 5.34 1.63
N PRO A 14 -15.68 4.96 1.09
CA PRO A 14 -15.88 4.83 -0.35
C PRO A 14 -15.52 6.09 -1.15
N LEU A 15 -15.84 7.28 -0.62
CA LEU A 15 -15.48 8.55 -1.25
C LEU A 15 -13.96 8.78 -1.28
N HIS A 16 -13.27 8.45 -0.18
CA HIS A 16 -11.81 8.58 -0.12
C HIS A 16 -11.12 7.61 -1.09
N LEU A 17 -11.58 6.35 -1.14
CA LEU A 17 -11.12 5.35 -2.11
C LEU A 17 -11.22 5.87 -3.55
N GLN A 18 -12.36 6.45 -3.93
CA GLN A 18 -12.55 6.99 -5.27
C GLN A 18 -11.56 8.12 -5.57
N HIS A 19 -11.40 9.09 -4.65
CA HIS A 19 -10.43 10.17 -4.82
C HIS A 19 -9.00 9.64 -4.96
N MET A 20 -8.65 8.60 -4.20
CA MET A 20 -7.34 7.97 -4.26
C MET A 20 -7.11 7.20 -5.57
N ILE A 21 -8.14 6.55 -6.11
CA ILE A 21 -8.08 5.92 -7.44
C ILE A 21 -7.82 6.97 -8.52
N ASP A 22 -8.55 8.08 -8.49
CA ASP A 22 -8.42 9.15 -9.47
C ASP A 22 -7.03 9.79 -9.40
N LEU A 23 -6.55 10.07 -8.18
CA LEU A 23 -5.19 10.57 -7.93
C LEU A 23 -4.14 9.59 -8.45
N ALA A 24 -4.26 8.31 -8.12
CA ALA A 24 -3.31 7.29 -8.54
C ALA A 24 -3.25 7.14 -10.07
N LYS A 25 -4.40 7.24 -10.75
CA LYS A 25 -4.47 7.23 -12.22
C LYS A 25 -3.84 8.49 -12.83
N GLN A 26 -4.08 9.67 -12.25
CA GLN A 26 -3.50 10.94 -12.71
C GLN A 26 -1.98 10.97 -12.55
N GLU A 27 -1.49 10.59 -11.38
CA GLU A 27 -0.06 10.62 -11.01
C GLU A 27 0.68 9.36 -11.49
N GLN A 28 0.01 8.48 -12.24
CA GLN A 28 0.56 7.23 -12.77
C GLN A 28 1.20 6.32 -11.70
N ILE A 29 0.60 6.27 -10.51
CA ILE A 29 1.03 5.40 -9.41
C ILE A 29 0.77 3.94 -9.81
N LYS A 30 1.76 3.07 -9.59
CA LYS A 30 1.71 1.64 -9.98
C LYS A 30 2.04 0.67 -8.87
N VAL A 31 2.46 1.18 -7.72
CA VAL A 31 2.88 0.36 -6.59
C VAL A 31 2.11 0.81 -5.36
N LEU A 32 1.48 -0.15 -4.69
CA LEU A 32 0.85 0.05 -3.40
C LEU A 32 1.55 -0.82 -2.36
N PHE A 33 2.04 -0.21 -1.30
CA PHE A 33 2.66 -0.91 -0.18
C PHE A 33 1.61 -1.22 0.90
N TYR A 34 1.63 -2.42 1.45
CA TYR A 34 0.77 -2.80 2.59
C TYR A 34 1.56 -3.61 3.62
N GLN A 35 1.07 -3.66 4.85
CA GLN A 35 1.73 -4.35 5.96
C GLN A 35 1.20 -5.78 6.09
N GLU A 36 2.07 -6.74 6.43
CA GLU A 36 1.72 -8.14 6.66
C GLU A 36 0.66 -8.33 7.75
N GLU A 37 0.63 -7.43 8.72
CA GLU A 37 -0.25 -7.49 9.89
C GLU A 37 -1.66 -6.96 9.62
N ILE A 38 -1.92 -6.38 8.45
CA ILE A 38 -3.19 -5.76 8.05
C ILE A 38 -3.85 -6.60 6.95
N ASP A 39 -5.19 -6.64 6.95
CA ASP A 39 -5.93 -7.30 5.88
C ASP A 39 -5.58 -6.71 4.51
N SER A 40 -5.20 -7.57 3.57
CA SER A 40 -4.70 -7.14 2.26
C SER A 40 -5.81 -6.94 1.22
N SER A 41 -7.07 -7.25 1.53
CA SER A 41 -8.15 -7.32 0.53
C SER A 41 -8.42 -5.95 -0.11
N GLN A 42 -8.50 -4.88 0.69
CA GLN A 42 -8.67 -3.51 0.19
C GLN A 42 -7.47 -3.07 -0.66
N SER A 43 -6.25 -3.39 -0.21
CA SER A 43 -5.00 -3.06 -0.89
C SER A 43 -4.88 -3.73 -2.26
N ILE A 44 -5.22 -5.01 -2.35
CA ILE A 44 -5.20 -5.78 -3.60
C ILE A 44 -6.24 -5.25 -4.57
N ALA A 45 -7.49 -5.09 -4.12
CA ALA A 45 -8.58 -4.57 -4.95
C ALA A 45 -8.25 -3.17 -5.50
N PHE A 46 -7.67 -2.30 -4.68
CA PHE A 46 -7.24 -0.97 -5.11
C PHE A 46 -6.14 -1.05 -6.18
N ALA A 47 -5.12 -1.88 -5.98
CA ALA A 47 -4.03 -2.04 -6.93
C ALA A 47 -4.53 -2.58 -8.29
N GLU A 48 -5.47 -3.52 -8.29
CA GLU A 48 -6.10 -4.04 -9.50
C GLU A 48 -6.85 -2.94 -10.25
N GLU A 49 -7.63 -2.10 -9.55
CA GLU A 49 -8.42 -1.01 -10.14
C GLU A 49 -7.56 0.07 -10.82
N ILE A 50 -6.35 0.32 -10.32
CA ILE A 50 -5.41 1.28 -10.93
C ILE A 50 -4.47 0.62 -11.96
N GLY A 51 -4.61 -0.69 -12.19
CA GLY A 51 -3.70 -1.48 -13.04
C GLY A 51 -2.26 -1.42 -12.53
N GLY A 52 -2.10 -1.57 -11.22
CA GLY A 52 -0.83 -1.59 -10.50
C GLY A 52 -0.56 -2.94 -9.85
N ARG A 53 0.39 -2.95 -8.90
CA ARG A 53 0.74 -4.13 -8.10
C ARG A 53 0.90 -3.76 -6.64
N THR A 54 0.69 -4.75 -5.77
CA THR A 54 0.97 -4.61 -4.35
C THR A 54 2.39 -5.08 -4.01
N ILE A 55 2.95 -4.50 -2.96
CA ILE A 55 4.18 -4.96 -2.31
C ILE A 55 3.90 -5.08 -0.82
N GLN A 56 4.08 -6.27 -0.29
CA GLN A 56 3.95 -6.53 1.14
C GLN A 56 5.23 -6.11 1.87
N LEU A 57 5.06 -5.43 2.99
CA LEU A 57 6.11 -5.07 3.94
C LEU A 57 5.83 -5.81 5.25
N ALA A 58 6.88 -6.18 5.99
CA ALA A 58 6.75 -6.89 7.26
C ALA A 58 7.40 -6.09 8.41
N PRO A 59 6.84 -4.95 8.85
CA PRO A 59 7.45 -4.10 9.87
C PRO A 59 7.76 -4.82 11.20
N LEU A 60 7.00 -5.87 11.55
CA LEU A 60 7.22 -6.66 12.78
C LEU A 60 7.99 -7.97 12.55
N ALA A 61 8.71 -8.08 11.43
CA ALA A 61 9.57 -9.24 11.17
C ALA A 61 10.56 -9.49 12.31
N ALA A 62 10.72 -10.76 12.69
CA ALA A 62 11.61 -11.17 13.77
C ALA A 62 13.08 -10.80 13.50
N ASP A 63 13.54 -10.97 12.26
CA ASP A 63 14.82 -10.42 11.78
C ASP A 63 14.65 -8.95 11.41
N TYR A 64 14.66 -8.10 12.43
CA TYR A 64 14.41 -6.67 12.29
C TYR A 64 15.38 -5.98 11.30
N ILE A 65 16.68 -6.23 11.45
CA ILE A 65 17.71 -5.54 10.64
C ILE A 65 17.71 -6.06 9.20
N GLY A 66 17.62 -7.38 9.01
CA GLY A 66 17.54 -7.97 7.67
C GLY A 66 16.29 -7.49 6.93
N ASN A 67 15.15 -7.45 7.62
CA ASN A 67 13.90 -6.95 7.05
C ASN A 67 13.96 -5.46 6.69
N LEU A 68 14.53 -4.59 7.55
CA LEU A 68 14.73 -3.18 7.21
C LEU A 68 15.57 -3.02 5.93
N HIS A 69 16.63 -3.81 5.78
CA HIS A 69 17.45 -3.82 4.56
C HIS A 69 16.63 -4.26 3.33
N ASN A 70 15.84 -5.33 3.46
CA ASN A 70 14.98 -5.82 2.38
C ASN A 70 13.94 -4.77 1.97
N MET A 71 13.28 -4.13 2.93
CA MET A 71 12.30 -3.07 2.66
C MET A 71 12.95 -1.88 1.96
N ALA A 72 14.14 -1.44 2.42
CA ALA A 72 14.86 -0.34 1.79
C ALA A 72 15.29 -0.64 0.35
N MET A 73 15.56 -1.90 0.02
CA MET A 73 15.88 -2.33 -1.35
C MET A 73 14.65 -2.52 -2.25
N THR A 74 13.46 -2.57 -1.66
CA THR A 74 12.20 -2.77 -2.40
C THR A 74 11.59 -1.43 -2.86
N MET A 75 12.04 -0.32 -2.27
CA MET A 75 11.59 1.05 -2.55
C MET A 75 12.32 1.71 -3.73
#